data_AF-A0A842VNH5-F1
#
_entry.id   AF-A0A842VNH5-F1
#
_cell.length_a   1.000
_cell.length_b   1.000
_cell.length_c   1.000
_cell.angle_alpha   90.00
_cell.angle_beta   90.00
_cell.angle_gamma   90.00
#
_symmetry.space_group_name_H-M   'P 1'
#
loop_
_entity.id
_entity.type
_entity.pdbx_description
1 polymer ?
#
loop_
_entity_poly.entity_id
_entity_poly.type
_entity_poly.pdbx_seq_one_letter_code
_entity_poly.pdbx_strand_id
1 'polypeptide(L)'
;MKRILIVYHSASGSTKLIIEIIKTRLEPFFKVDTIRVPINYDYSDLVNYDLLIFGFPTFYLKPSPSISEFIEKIPKLKMPKKAFVLTTLTFYAENCLRIFKTQLLKKI
;
A
#
# COMPACT_ATOMS: atom_id res chain seq x y z
N MET A 1 8.35 18.06 -8.49
CA MET A 1 7.06 17.68 -7.85
C MET A 1 7.25 16.31 -7.20
N LYS A 2 6.83 16.13 -5.94
CA LYS A 2 7.00 14.83 -5.26
C LYS A 2 6.09 13.77 -5.88
N ARG A 3 6.57 12.52 -5.91
CA ARG A 3 5.86 11.36 -6.47
C ARG A 3 5.35 10.44 -5.37
N ILE A 4 4.10 10.02 -5.49
CA ILE A 4 3.44 9.09 -4.58
C ILE A 4 3.04 7.85 -5.37
N LEU A 5 3.34 6.65 -4.84
CA LEU A 5 2.78 5.41 -5.34
C LEU A 5 1.74 4.90 -4.36
N ILE A 6 0.54 4.61 -4.86
CA ILE A 6 -0.49 3.91 -4.11
C ILE A 6 -0.58 2.47 -4.61
N VAL A 7 -0.28 1.50 -3.75
CA VAL A 7 -0.44 0.06 -4.02
C VAL A 7 -1.64 -0.45 -3.23
N TYR A 8 -2.59 -1.10 -3.88
CA TYR A 8 -3.77 -1.58 -3.16
C TYR A 8 -4.33 -2.94 -3.60
N HIS A 9 -4.93 -3.65 -2.65
CA HIS A 9 -5.85 -4.77 -2.91
C HIS A 9 -7.27 -4.30 -2.62
N SER A 10 -8.25 -4.70 -3.43
CA SER A 10 -9.68 -4.48 -3.10
C SER A 10 -10.51 -5.71 -3.47
N ALA A 11 -11.16 -6.32 -2.49
CA ALA A 11 -11.99 -7.51 -2.71
C ALA A 11 -13.37 -7.13 -3.26
N SER A 12 -14.12 -6.31 -2.50
CA SER A 12 -15.51 -5.91 -2.80
C SER A 12 -15.65 -4.49 -3.34
N GLY A 13 -14.56 -3.73 -3.46
CA GLY A 13 -14.59 -2.36 -4.00
C GLY A 13 -14.37 -1.25 -2.97
N SER A 14 -14.65 -1.48 -1.68
CA SER A 14 -14.53 -0.43 -0.65
C SER A 14 -13.13 0.18 -0.57
N THR A 15 -12.07 -0.64 -0.61
CA THR A 15 -10.69 -0.13 -0.62
C THR A 15 -10.41 0.69 -1.87
N LYS A 16 -10.88 0.23 -3.04
CA LYS A 16 -10.72 0.94 -4.31
C LYS A 16 -11.35 2.33 -4.25
N LEU A 17 -12.57 2.43 -3.73
CA LEU A 17 -13.27 3.71 -3.56
C LEU A 17 -12.46 4.69 -2.71
N ILE A 18 -11.95 4.23 -1.56
CA ILE A 18 -11.13 5.08 -0.68
C ILE A 18 -9.82 5.49 -1.37
N ILE A 19 -9.16 4.58 -2.09
CA ILE A 19 -7.95 4.88 -2.85
C ILE A 19 -8.21 5.93 -3.94
N GLU A 20 -9.32 5.81 -4.68
CA GLU A 20 -9.71 6.79 -5.70
C GLU A 20 -9.93 8.18 -5.10
N ILE A 21 -10.62 8.26 -3.94
CA ILE A 21 -10.80 9.52 -3.22
C ILE A 21 -9.45 10.11 -2.80
N ILE A 22 -8.56 9.31 -2.21
CA ILE A 22 -7.23 9.76 -1.79
C ILE A 22 -6.43 10.26 -3.00
N LYS A 23 -6.43 9.51 -4.09
CA LYS A 23 -5.77 9.90 -5.34
C LYS A 23 -6.27 11.26 -5.82
N THR A 24 -7.57 11.42 -6.02
CA THR A 24 -8.18 12.68 -6.49
C THR A 24 -7.86 13.86 -5.57
N ARG A 25 -7.75 13.64 -4.26
CA ARG A 25 -7.39 14.71 -3.30
C ARG A 25 -5.90 15.06 -3.31
N LEU A 26 -5.02 14.14 -3.69
CA LEU A 26 -3.57 14.34 -3.71
C LEU A 26 -3.04 14.81 -5.07
N GLU A 27 -3.71 14.48 -6.17
CA GLU A 27 -3.32 14.86 -7.54
C GLU A 27 -3.10 16.37 -7.77
N PRO A 28 -3.83 17.30 -7.11
CA PRO A 28 -3.54 18.73 -7.24
C PRO A 28 -2.17 19.16 -6.69
N PHE A 29 -1.55 18.35 -5.83
CA PHE A 29 -0.32 18.70 -5.11
C PHE A 29 0.87 17.80 -5.48
N PHE A 30 0.62 16.60 -5.99
CA PHE A 30 1.62 15.55 -6.19
C PHE A 30 1.37 14.76 -7.47
N LYS A 31 2.43 14.13 -8.00
CA LYS A 31 2.26 13.11 -9.04
C LYS A 31 1.89 11.79 -8.38
N VAL A 32 0.65 11.33 -8.57
CA VAL A 32 0.13 10.13 -7.90
C VAL A 32 -0.04 9.01 -8.89
N ASP A 33 0.79 7.98 -8.76
CA ASP A 33 0.64 6.72 -9.48
C ASP A 33 -0.17 5.75 -8.59
N THR A 34 -1.02 4.92 -9.20
CA THR A 34 -1.85 3.97 -8.45
C THR A 34 -1.87 2.64 -9.16
N ILE A 35 -1.55 1.58 -8.42
CA ILE A 35 -1.56 0.21 -8.90
C ILE A 35 -2.41 -0.65 -7.97
N ARG A 36 -3.30 -1.46 -8.56
CA ARG A 36 -3.84 -2.62 -7.87
C ARG A 36 -2.72 -3.66 -7.83
N VAL A 37 -2.57 -4.40 -6.72
CA VAL A 37 -1.49 -5.40 -6.55
C VAL A 37 -1.31 -6.20 -7.84
N PRO A 38 -0.18 -6.04 -8.54
CA PRO A 38 0.03 -6.68 -9.83
C PRO A 38 0.59 -8.09 -9.65
N ILE A 39 0.49 -8.91 -10.70
CA ILE A 39 1.11 -10.25 -10.74
C ILE A 39 2.63 -10.13 -10.80
N ASN A 40 3.13 -9.21 -11.63
CA ASN A 40 4.56 -8.89 -11.79
C ASN A 40 4.77 -7.40 -11.56
N TYR A 41 5.78 -7.05 -10.76
CA TYR A 41 6.18 -5.68 -10.49
C TYR A 41 7.70 -5.59 -10.43
N ASP A 42 8.26 -4.57 -11.09
CA ASP A 42 9.67 -4.24 -10.90
C ASP A 42 9.83 -3.41 -9.63
N TYR A 43 10.29 -4.06 -8.56
CA TYR A 43 10.45 -3.40 -7.26
C TYR A 43 11.58 -2.36 -7.24
N SER A 44 12.44 -2.31 -8.26
CA SER A 44 13.47 -1.27 -8.37
C SER A 44 12.83 0.12 -8.56
N ASP A 45 11.63 0.19 -9.15
CA ASP A 45 10.90 1.44 -9.36
C ASP A 45 10.46 2.12 -8.06
N LEU A 46 10.40 1.40 -6.93
CA LEU A 46 10.05 1.97 -5.63
C LEU A 46 10.99 3.10 -5.21
N VAL A 47 12.24 3.10 -5.71
CA VAL A 47 13.21 4.17 -5.42
C VAL A 47 12.77 5.52 -5.98
N ASN A 48 11.94 5.53 -7.02
CA ASN A 48 11.50 6.73 -7.74
C ASN A 48 10.34 7.47 -7.03
N TYR A 49 9.83 6.92 -5.92
CA TYR A 49 8.72 7.49 -5.16
C TYR A 49 9.17 8.09 -3.83
N ASP A 50 8.62 9.25 -3.47
CA ASP A 50 8.90 9.92 -2.20
C ASP A 50 8.06 9.37 -1.05
N LEU A 51 6.88 8.83 -1.37
CA LEU A 51 5.92 8.25 -0.43
C LEU A 51 5.24 7.03 -1.06
N LEU A 52 5.15 5.95 -0.27
CA LEU A 52 4.40 4.75 -0.60
C LEU A 52 3.11 4.71 0.22
N ILE A 53 1.97 4.47 -0.41
CA ILE A 53 0.68 4.29 0.27
C ILE A 53 0.20 2.87 0.01
N PHE A 54 -0.17 2.15 1.07
CA PHE A 54 -0.69 0.80 0.99
C PHE A 54 -2.14 0.76 1.46
N GLY A 55 -3.04 0.25 0.60
CA GLY A 55 -4.46 0.08 0.92
C GLY A 55 -4.92 -1.36 0.75
N PHE A 56 -5.60 -1.93 1.72
CA PHE A 56 -6.13 -3.30 1.60
C PHE A 56 -7.32 -3.51 2.53
N PRO A 57 -8.17 -4.51 2.26
CA PRO A 57 -9.16 -4.94 3.24
C PRO A 57 -8.50 -5.80 4.34
N THR A 58 -9.07 -5.75 5.53
CA THR A 58 -8.77 -6.72 6.60
C THR A 58 -9.43 -8.06 6.29
N PHE A 59 -8.63 -9.12 6.15
CA PHE A 59 -9.07 -10.51 6.01
C PHE A 59 -8.70 -11.30 7.26
N TYR A 60 -9.69 -11.85 7.96
CA TYR A 60 -9.45 -12.64 9.19
C TYR A 60 -8.44 -11.97 10.15
N LEU A 61 -8.62 -10.65 10.38
CA LEU A 61 -7.81 -9.84 11.30
C LEU A 61 -6.34 -9.65 10.84
N LYS A 62 -6.06 -9.93 9.57
CA LYS A 62 -4.76 -9.85 8.92
C LYS A 62 -4.85 -9.06 7.60
N PRO A 63 -3.72 -8.62 7.04
CA PRO A 63 -3.70 -8.05 5.69
C PRO A 63 -4.15 -9.07 4.65
N SER A 64 -4.62 -8.63 3.49
CA SER A 64 -4.98 -9.55 2.42
C SER A 64 -3.75 -10.38 1.98
N PRO A 65 -3.94 -11.64 1.53
CA PRO A 65 -2.83 -12.46 1.07
C PRO A 65 -2.00 -11.78 -0.01
N SER A 66 -2.65 -11.18 -1.02
CA SER A 66 -1.91 -10.59 -2.13
C SER A 66 -1.08 -9.35 -1.73
N ILE A 67 -1.56 -8.51 -0.81
CA ILE A 67 -0.76 -7.35 -0.37
C ILE A 67 0.42 -7.83 0.51
N SER A 68 0.22 -8.89 1.29
CA SER A 68 1.28 -9.50 2.08
C SER A 68 2.38 -10.06 1.18
N GLU A 69 2.00 -10.83 0.15
CA GLU A 69 2.91 -11.37 -0.86
C GLU A 69 3.66 -10.25 -1.60
N PHE A 70 2.98 -9.15 -1.93
CA PHE A 70 3.62 -7.99 -2.56
C PHE A 70 4.73 -7.43 -1.67
N ILE A 71 4.47 -7.21 -0.38
CA ILE A 71 5.48 -6.70 0.57
C ILE A 71 6.63 -7.70 0.77
N GLU A 72 6.34 -8.99 0.84
CA GLU A 72 7.38 -10.02 1.00
C GLU A 72 8.38 -10.02 -0.16
N LYS A 73 7.90 -9.75 -1.37
CA LYS A 73 8.73 -9.65 -2.59
C LYS A 73 9.50 -8.33 -2.72
N ILE A 74 9.18 -7.30 -1.94
CA ILE A 74 9.98 -6.06 -1.92
C ILE A 74 11.40 -6.39 -1.42
N PRO A 75 12.46 -6.06 -2.17
CA PRO A 75 13.83 -6.17 -1.68
C PRO A 75 14.07 -5.11 -0.60
N LYS A 76 14.97 -5.38 0.34
CA LYS A 76 15.32 -4.38 1.36
C LYS A 76 15.93 -3.15 0.66
N LEU A 77 15.26 -2.00 0.79
CA LEU A 77 15.68 -0.76 0.16
C LEU A 77 16.94 -0.23 0.85
N LYS A 78 17.86 0.33 0.06
CA LYS A 78 19.10 0.95 0.57
C LYS A 78 18.83 2.23 1.37
N MET A 79 17.78 2.96 1.01
CA MET A 79 17.37 4.19 1.65
C MET A 79 15.96 4.05 2.20
N PRO A 80 15.70 4.53 3.43
CA PRO A 80 14.39 4.38 4.03
C PRO A 80 13.33 5.18 3.25
N LYS A 81 12.15 4.60 3.06
CA LYS A 81 11.02 5.26 2.40
C LYS A 81 9.92 5.58 3.41
N LYS A 82 9.29 6.74 3.22
CA LYS A 82 8.08 7.09 3.96
C LYS A 82 6.94 6.22 3.45
N ALA A 83 6.12 5.71 4.37
CA ALA A 83 4.93 4.97 4.00
C ALA A 83 3.72 5.36 4.84
N PHE A 84 2.55 5.29 4.20
CA PHE A 84 1.25 5.39 4.84
C PHE A 84 0.47 4.10 4.59
N VAL A 85 -0.25 3.62 5.60
CA VAL A 85 -0.97 2.34 5.51
C VAL A 85 -2.40 2.58 5.96
N LEU A 86 -3.36 2.11 5.16
CA LEU A 86 -4.77 2.14 5.49
C LEU A 86 -5.40 0.76 5.25
N THR A 87 -6.42 0.47 6.05
CA THR A 87 -7.23 -0.73 5.86
C THR A 87 -8.72 -0.38 5.82
N THR A 88 -9.48 -1.11 5.02
CA THR A 88 -10.94 -1.11 5.06
C THR A 88 -11.43 -2.38 5.75
N LEU A 89 -12.53 -2.28 6.49
CA LEU A 89 -13.02 -3.38 7.32
C LEU A 89 -14.52 -3.24 7.54
N THR A 90 -15.17 -4.37 7.86
CA THR A 90 -16.60 -4.39 8.20
C THR A 90 -16.84 -4.25 9.70
N PHE A 91 -15.96 -4.78 10.55
CA PHE A 91 -16.17 -4.85 12.00
C PHE A 91 -15.08 -4.12 12.79
N TYR A 92 -13.88 -4.69 12.90
CA TYR A 92 -12.71 -4.00 13.47
C TYR A 92 -11.39 -4.43 12.80
N ALA A 93 -10.31 -3.67 12.99
CA ALA A 93 -9.03 -3.91 12.32
C ALA A 93 -8.11 -4.90 13.05
N GLU A 94 -8.23 -4.98 14.38
CA GLU A 94 -7.28 -5.61 15.31
C GLU A 94 -5.79 -5.46 14.89
N ASN A 95 -5.13 -6.59 14.66
CA ASN A 95 -3.71 -6.73 14.43
C ASN A 95 -3.31 -6.50 12.98
N CYS A 96 -4.26 -6.24 12.09
CA CYS A 96 -4.04 -6.14 10.65
C CYS A 96 -2.94 -5.11 10.31
N LEU A 97 -3.09 -3.87 10.81
CA LEU A 97 -2.09 -2.81 10.62
C LEU A 97 -0.77 -3.11 11.34
N ARG A 98 -0.81 -3.74 12.51
CA ARG A 98 0.39 -4.12 13.27
C ARG A 98 1.22 -5.15 12.51
N ILE A 99 0.59 -6.21 12.02
CA ILE A 99 1.24 -7.28 11.23
C ILE A 99 1.85 -6.67 9.96
N PHE A 100 1.08 -5.87 9.23
CA PHE A 100 1.56 -5.24 8.01
C PHE A 100 2.75 -4.31 8.26
N LYS A 101 2.67 -3.46 9.30
CA LYS A 101 3.77 -2.58 9.72
C LYS A 101 5.04 -3.37 10.00
N THR A 102 4.94 -4.48 10.73
CA THR A 102 6.10 -5.32 11.05
C THR A 102 6.73 -5.96 9.80
N GLN A 103 5.94 -6.35 8.80
CA GLN A 103 6.45 -6.83 7.52
C GLN A 103 7.13 -5.70 6.74
N LEU A 104 6.47 -4.53 6.65
CA LEU A 104 6.93 -3.40 5.87
C LEU A 104 8.25 -2.79 6.40
N LEU A 105 8.39 -2.63 7.72
CA LEU A 105 9.60 -2.07 8.34
C LEU A 105 10.86 -2.92 8.14
N LYS A 106 10.72 -4.19 7.75
CA LYS A 106 11.88 -5.03 7.38
C LYS A 106 12.40 -4.70 5.98
N LYS A 107 11.61 -4.00 5.17
CA LYS A 107 11.83 -3.78 3.74
C LYS A 107 12.19 -2.34 3.40
N ILE A 108 11.51 -1.37 3.99
CA ILE A 108 11.61 0.05 3.62
C ILE A 108 12.13 0.95 4.74
#